data_AF-A0A7U9SKV2-F1
#
_entry.id   AF-A0A7U9SKV2-F1
#
_cell.length_a   1.000
_cell.length_b   1.000
_cell.length_c   1.000
_cell.angle_alpha   90.00
_cell.angle_beta   90.00
_cell.angle_gamma   90.00
#
_symmetry.space_group_name_H-M   'P 1'
#
loop_
_entity.id
_entity.type
_entity.pdbx_description
1 polymer ?
#
loop_
_entity_poly.entity_id
_entity_poly.type
_entity_poly.pdbx_seq_one_letter_code
_entity_poly.pdbx_strand_id
1 'polypeptide(L)'
;MKREKIIAALFLLSALCLFGCGKKKDQGGTSGGTASKEYVYKAQELDTGMGQEGSIVQLFRSGEDIYGYGYDWNGESTKLQFCRLDQEGALQENYQIDMGEDVNISGLGMDDEGNIYCIKNIFRVASGGDDAGEEDPGEAEAEAAVEEAGTIDTEVIDGIARDAGEGEEYVDEYYLVKMNLQGEEAFSIFLNELPEIQKLQEETGYFYVGNMILDKGKALYLILSGKLVRFDLEGNFVGQIQSEEGEGQFESADYINLSDGSWVAVRTQ
;
A
#
# COMPACT_ATOMS: atom_id res chain seq x y z
N MET A 1 -21.47 -52.40 8.84
CA MET A 1 -20.00 -52.55 8.88
C MET A 1 -19.43 -51.13 8.89
N LYS A 2 -19.02 -50.64 10.06
CA LYS A 2 -17.61 -50.47 10.53
C LYS A 2 -16.99 -49.17 9.95
N ARG A 3 -16.97 -48.09 10.76
CA ARG A 3 -15.79 -47.54 11.52
C ARG A 3 -15.02 -46.55 10.63
N GLU A 4 -14.66 -45.33 11.02
CA GLU A 4 -14.15 -44.89 12.32
C GLU A 4 -14.31 -43.36 12.50
N LYS A 5 -14.46 -42.94 13.77
CA LYS A 5 -14.41 -41.55 14.22
C LYS A 5 -12.95 -41.19 14.47
N ILE A 6 -12.47 -40.05 13.97
CA ILE A 6 -11.16 -39.52 14.36
C ILE A 6 -11.38 -38.53 15.51
N ILE A 7 -10.89 -38.93 16.69
CA ILE A 7 -10.66 -38.11 17.86
C ILE A 7 -9.13 -37.96 17.98
N ALA A 8 -8.64 -36.74 18.14
CA ALA A 8 -7.34 -36.44 18.76
C ALA A 8 -7.50 -35.07 19.45
N ALA A 9 -7.84 -35.00 20.74
CA ALA A 9 -7.00 -35.23 21.92
C ALA A 9 -5.83 -34.24 22.02
N LEU A 10 -6.11 -32.96 22.28
CA LEU A 10 -5.11 -32.05 22.85
C LEU A 10 -5.06 -32.24 24.37
N PHE A 11 -3.90 -32.70 24.82
CA PHE A 11 -3.58 -33.07 26.18
C PHE A 11 -3.64 -31.89 27.15
N LEU A 12 -4.35 -32.11 28.25
CA LEU A 12 -4.10 -31.47 29.54
C LEU A 12 -2.60 -31.59 29.90
N LEU A 13 -1.93 -30.46 30.08
CA LEU A 13 -0.67 -30.40 30.82
C LEU A 13 -0.74 -29.30 31.89
N SER A 14 -1.62 -29.50 32.86
CA SER A 14 -1.73 -28.66 34.06
C SER A 14 -1.90 -29.50 35.31
N ALA A 15 -1.02 -30.46 35.53
CA ALA A 15 -0.76 -31.02 36.86
C ALA A 15 0.53 -31.85 36.82
N LEU A 16 1.63 -31.29 37.30
CA LEU A 16 2.71 -32.00 38.00
C LEU A 16 3.73 -30.96 38.48
N CYS A 17 3.49 -30.40 39.66
CA CYS A 17 4.52 -29.91 40.59
C CYS A 17 3.87 -29.66 41.97
N LEU A 18 3.28 -30.71 42.54
CA LEU A 18 3.14 -30.84 43.98
C LEU A 18 3.97 -32.05 44.39
N PHE A 19 5.13 -31.83 45.01
CA PHE A 19 5.50 -32.33 46.34
C PHE A 19 7.00 -32.10 46.66
N GLY A 20 7.25 -31.55 47.84
CA GLY A 20 8.52 -31.63 48.59
C GLY A 20 9.29 -30.29 48.65
N CYS A 21 9.66 -29.72 49.80
CA CYS A 21 9.66 -30.19 51.18
C CYS A 21 9.88 -28.98 52.11
N GLY A 22 9.16 -28.86 53.23
CA GLY A 22 9.48 -27.84 54.24
C GLY A 22 8.37 -27.53 55.24
N LYS A 23 8.17 -28.39 56.25
CA LYS A 23 7.49 -27.98 57.49
C LYS A 23 8.50 -27.24 58.39
N LYS A 24 8.28 -25.94 58.62
CA LYS A 24 8.23 -25.31 59.97
C LYS A 24 7.85 -23.81 59.89
N LYS A 25 6.69 -23.51 60.50
CA LYS A 25 6.35 -22.38 61.39
C LYS A 25 6.89 -20.97 61.07
N ASP A 26 6.03 -20.04 60.67
CA ASP A 26 5.32 -19.07 61.53
C ASP A 26 4.85 -17.83 60.72
N GLN A 27 3.57 -17.49 60.94
CA GLN A 27 2.86 -16.21 60.84
C GLN A 27 3.38 -15.06 59.95
N GLY A 28 2.53 -14.70 58.97
CA GLY A 28 1.98 -13.34 58.89
C GLY A 28 2.72 -12.32 58.04
N GLY A 29 2.23 -12.09 56.81
CA GLY A 29 2.61 -10.93 56.01
C GLY A 29 2.39 -11.14 54.51
N THR A 30 1.17 -10.96 54.05
CA THR A 30 0.77 -11.05 52.64
C THR A 30 1.51 -10.02 51.79
N SER A 31 2.44 -10.48 50.94
CA SER A 31 2.84 -9.78 49.71
C SER A 31 2.60 -10.71 48.53
N GLY A 32 1.34 -10.81 48.12
CA GLY A 32 0.96 -11.39 46.82
C GLY A 32 1.36 -10.44 45.70
N GLY A 33 2.67 -10.31 45.45
CA GLY A 33 3.17 -9.68 44.25
C GLY A 33 2.94 -10.63 43.09
N THR A 34 1.93 -10.35 42.27
CA THR A 34 1.81 -10.95 40.95
C THR A 34 3.10 -10.64 40.21
N ALA A 35 3.95 -11.66 39.99
CA ALA A 35 5.17 -11.47 39.22
C ALA A 35 4.74 -11.04 37.80
N SER A 36 4.96 -9.75 37.49
CA SER A 36 4.85 -9.27 36.12
C SER A 36 5.86 -10.08 35.31
N LYS A 37 5.39 -10.86 34.33
CA LYS A 37 6.29 -11.53 33.41
C LYS A 37 6.95 -10.45 32.56
N GLU A 38 8.24 -10.25 32.77
CA GLU A 38 9.04 -9.42 31.88
C GLU A 38 9.22 -10.20 30.57
N TYR A 39 8.58 -9.74 29.50
CA TYR A 39 8.78 -10.30 28.17
C TYR A 39 10.01 -9.62 27.56
N VAL A 40 11.05 -10.42 27.31
CA VAL A 40 12.24 -9.97 26.58
C VAL A 40 12.09 -10.37 25.12
N TYR A 41 11.96 -9.39 24.24
CA TYR A 41 11.89 -9.59 22.80
C TYR A 41 13.30 -9.63 22.22
N LYS A 42 13.53 -10.52 21.25
CA LYS A 42 14.77 -10.58 20.49
C LYS A 42 14.44 -10.42 19.02
N ALA A 43 15.14 -9.50 18.35
CA ALA A 43 15.06 -9.38 16.90
C ALA A 43 15.65 -10.63 16.24
N GLN A 44 14.94 -11.15 15.25
CA GLN A 44 15.39 -12.24 14.39
C GLN A 44 15.41 -11.72 12.96
N GLU A 45 16.51 -11.98 12.26
CA GLU A 45 16.61 -11.74 10.82
C GLU A 45 15.84 -12.84 10.09
N LEU A 46 15.01 -12.43 9.13
CA LEU A 46 14.20 -13.33 8.30
C LEU A 46 14.79 -13.38 6.90
N ASP A 47 14.84 -14.57 6.31
CA ASP A 47 15.14 -14.73 4.90
C ASP A 47 13.88 -14.43 4.09
N THR A 48 13.94 -13.44 3.21
CA THR A 48 12.82 -13.01 2.36
C THR A 48 12.96 -13.56 0.94
N GLY A 49 14.12 -14.13 0.60
CA GLY A 49 14.42 -14.59 -0.76
C GLY A 49 14.42 -13.48 -1.83
N MET A 50 14.34 -12.20 -1.46
CA MET A 50 14.29 -11.06 -2.40
C MET A 50 15.70 -10.56 -2.82
N GLY A 51 16.76 -11.21 -2.36
CA GLY A 51 18.15 -10.81 -2.65
C GLY A 51 18.62 -9.62 -1.81
N GLN A 52 19.91 -9.25 -1.93
CA GLN A 52 20.51 -8.18 -1.11
C GLN A 52 20.07 -6.76 -1.52
N GLU A 53 19.59 -6.59 -2.75
CA GLU A 53 19.09 -5.31 -3.28
C GLU A 53 17.56 -5.21 -3.21
N GLY A 54 16.87 -6.32 -2.93
CA GLY A 54 15.43 -6.33 -2.72
C GLY A 54 15.06 -5.67 -1.40
N SER A 55 14.30 -4.58 -1.47
CA SER A 55 13.75 -3.92 -0.29
C SER A 55 12.30 -4.34 -0.08
N ILE A 56 11.93 -4.66 1.16
CA ILE A 56 10.52 -4.77 1.54
C ILE A 56 10.06 -3.38 1.94
N VAL A 57 9.10 -2.85 1.19
CA VAL A 57 8.49 -1.55 1.46
C VAL A 57 7.45 -1.69 2.57
N GLN A 58 6.69 -2.78 2.57
CA GLN A 58 5.64 -3.00 3.56
C GLN A 58 5.33 -4.47 3.77
N LEU A 59 4.92 -4.78 5.01
CA LEU A 59 4.41 -6.07 5.43
C LEU A 59 2.92 -5.97 5.73
N PHE A 60 2.16 -7.01 5.40
CA PHE A 60 0.78 -7.17 5.80
C PHE A 60 0.43 -8.64 5.99
N ARG A 61 -0.66 -8.90 6.70
CA ARG A 61 -1.20 -10.26 6.83
C ARG A 61 -2.22 -10.53 5.74
N SER A 62 -2.33 -11.77 5.27
CA SER A 62 -3.44 -12.25 4.45
C SER A 62 -3.78 -13.65 4.93
N GLY A 63 -4.96 -13.78 5.57
CA GLY A 63 -5.33 -14.99 6.27
C GLY A 63 -4.32 -15.34 7.37
N GLU A 64 -3.76 -16.54 7.31
CA GLU A 64 -2.77 -17.02 8.28
C GLU A 64 -1.33 -16.60 7.96
N ASP A 65 -1.05 -16.19 6.73
CA ASP A 65 0.29 -15.88 6.24
C ASP A 65 0.64 -14.39 6.40
N ILE A 66 1.94 -14.12 6.35
CA ILE A 66 2.52 -12.78 6.30
C ILE A 66 3.09 -12.58 4.90
N TYR A 67 2.73 -11.47 4.27
CA TYR A 67 3.28 -11.08 2.98
C TYR A 67 4.11 -9.82 3.15
N GLY A 68 5.26 -9.81 2.51
CA GLY A 68 6.04 -8.60 2.25
C GLY A 68 6.05 -8.31 0.78
N TYR A 69 6.04 -7.04 0.41
CA TYR A 69 6.25 -6.64 -0.97
C TYR A 69 7.25 -5.50 -1.09
N GLY A 70 7.79 -5.38 -2.29
CA GLY A 70 8.63 -4.27 -2.70
C GLY A 70 8.75 -4.19 -4.21
N TYR A 71 9.61 -3.29 -4.65
CA TYR A 71 9.84 -3.02 -6.06
C TYR A 71 11.21 -3.50 -6.50
N ASP A 72 11.27 -4.00 -7.73
CA ASP A 72 12.49 -4.24 -8.48
C ASP A 72 12.43 -3.42 -9.76
N TRP A 73 13.29 -2.41 -9.84
CA TRP A 73 13.40 -1.53 -10.99
C TRP A 73 14.71 -1.81 -11.72
N ASN A 74 14.62 -2.14 -13.00
CA ASN A 74 15.77 -2.47 -13.84
C ASN A 74 16.16 -1.34 -14.80
N GLY A 75 15.59 -0.14 -14.65
CA GLY A 75 15.79 0.99 -15.56
C GLY A 75 14.74 1.12 -16.65
N GLU A 76 14.04 0.03 -16.98
CA GLU A 76 13.06 -0.02 -18.09
C GLU A 76 11.64 -0.29 -17.58
N SER A 77 11.49 -1.31 -16.73
CA SER A 77 10.20 -1.78 -16.23
C SER A 77 10.16 -1.79 -14.70
N THR A 78 8.98 -1.55 -14.14
CA THR A 78 8.72 -1.76 -12.71
C THR A 78 8.23 -3.19 -12.49
N LYS A 79 8.87 -3.93 -11.59
CA LYS A 79 8.38 -5.22 -11.11
C LYS A 79 7.95 -5.12 -9.67
N LEU A 80 6.81 -5.72 -9.37
CA LEU A 80 6.31 -5.88 -8.02
C LEU A 80 6.71 -7.26 -7.52
N GLN A 81 7.49 -7.33 -6.45
CA GLN A 81 7.95 -8.58 -5.84
C GLN A 81 7.24 -8.81 -4.51
N PHE A 82 6.86 -10.05 -4.25
CA PHE A 82 6.28 -10.48 -2.98
C PHE A 82 7.07 -11.64 -2.40
N CYS A 83 7.21 -11.65 -1.07
CA CYS A 83 7.55 -12.83 -0.30
C CYS A 83 6.39 -13.25 0.60
N ARG A 84 6.08 -14.54 0.64
CA ARG A 84 5.12 -15.13 1.57
C ARG A 84 5.87 -15.87 2.67
N LEU A 85 5.61 -15.49 3.91
CA LEU A 85 6.12 -16.10 5.12
C LEU A 85 4.97 -16.75 5.91
N ASP A 86 5.26 -17.84 6.61
CA ASP A 86 4.31 -18.41 7.58
C ASP A 86 4.28 -17.59 8.89
N GLN A 87 3.50 -18.05 9.89
CA GLN A 87 3.35 -17.37 11.18
C GLN A 87 4.64 -17.35 12.02
N GLU A 88 5.56 -18.26 11.73
CA GLU A 88 6.87 -18.37 12.34
C GLU A 88 7.93 -17.53 11.61
N GLY A 89 7.56 -16.88 10.50
CA GLY A 89 8.44 -16.05 9.69
C GLY A 89 9.32 -16.84 8.73
N ALA A 90 9.03 -18.12 8.49
CA ALA A 90 9.75 -18.92 7.51
C ALA A 90 9.22 -18.67 6.10
N LEU A 91 10.14 -18.44 5.16
CA LEU A 91 9.84 -18.23 3.76
C LEU A 91 9.18 -19.46 3.13
N GLN A 92 8.03 -19.24 2.49
CA GLN A 92 7.27 -20.26 1.79
C GLN A 92 7.42 -20.14 0.28
N GLU A 93 7.20 -18.94 -0.26
CA GLU A 93 7.14 -18.71 -1.71
C GLU A 93 7.38 -17.23 -2.05
N ASN A 94 7.91 -16.98 -3.24
CA ASN A 94 8.06 -15.63 -3.80
C ASN A 94 7.24 -15.50 -5.08
N TYR A 95 6.68 -14.32 -5.29
CA TYR A 95 5.90 -13.97 -6.48
C TYR A 95 6.48 -12.70 -7.10
N GLN A 96 6.31 -12.58 -8.42
CA GLN A 96 6.72 -11.39 -9.15
C GLN A 96 5.67 -11.07 -10.21
N ILE A 97 5.28 -9.81 -10.26
CA ILE A 97 4.36 -9.27 -11.26
C ILE A 97 5.13 -8.22 -12.07
N ASP A 98 5.08 -8.36 -13.39
CA ASP A 98 5.63 -7.35 -14.31
C ASP A 98 4.56 -6.28 -14.54
N MET A 99 4.84 -5.05 -14.11
CA MET A 99 3.90 -3.94 -14.25
C MET A 99 4.06 -3.23 -15.59
N GLY A 100 5.12 -3.50 -16.34
CA GLY A 100 5.46 -2.81 -17.57
C GLY A 100 6.24 -1.50 -17.35
N GLU A 101 6.36 -0.74 -18.44
CA GLU A 101 7.03 0.56 -18.50
C GLU A 101 6.07 1.67 -18.07
N ASP A 102 6.61 2.76 -17.53
CA ASP A 102 5.87 3.98 -17.17
C ASP A 102 4.74 3.76 -16.15
N VAL A 103 4.86 2.70 -15.34
CA VAL A 103 3.90 2.36 -14.29
C VAL A 103 4.45 2.61 -12.90
N ASN A 104 3.69 3.36 -12.10
CA ASN A 104 3.86 3.44 -10.65
C ASN A 104 2.69 2.76 -9.93
N ILE A 105 2.98 2.09 -8.82
CA ILE A 105 1.98 1.44 -7.98
C ILE A 105 2.00 2.07 -6.59
N SER A 106 0.83 2.38 -6.07
CA SER A 106 0.68 2.92 -4.72
C SER A 106 -0.54 2.35 -4.01
N GLY A 107 -0.62 2.57 -2.69
CA GLY A 107 -1.75 2.15 -1.86
C GLY A 107 -2.05 0.65 -1.95
N LEU A 108 -1.02 -0.20 -1.93
CA LEU A 108 -1.21 -1.63 -2.08
C LEU A 108 -1.78 -2.26 -0.78
N GLY A 109 -2.84 -3.05 -0.93
CA GLY A 109 -3.42 -3.88 0.12
C GLY A 109 -3.77 -5.26 -0.38
N MET A 110 -3.85 -6.25 0.51
CA MET A 110 -4.25 -7.61 0.18
C MET A 110 -5.38 -8.09 1.11
N ASP A 111 -6.42 -8.69 0.55
CA ASP A 111 -7.48 -9.34 1.34
C ASP A 111 -7.05 -10.73 1.82
N ASP A 112 -7.87 -11.38 2.64
CA ASP A 112 -7.52 -12.69 3.22
C ASP A 112 -7.57 -13.86 2.22
N GLU A 113 -8.01 -13.62 0.99
CA GLU A 113 -7.99 -14.59 -0.10
C GLU A 113 -6.74 -14.43 -0.98
N GLY A 114 -5.90 -13.44 -0.69
CA GLY A 114 -4.71 -13.14 -1.49
C GLY A 114 -4.98 -12.24 -2.70
N ASN A 115 -6.17 -11.64 -2.82
CA ASN A 115 -6.40 -10.64 -3.85
C ASN A 115 -5.72 -9.34 -3.47
N ILE A 116 -4.99 -8.78 -4.42
CA ILE A 116 -4.29 -7.50 -4.30
C ILE A 116 -5.21 -6.40 -4.81
N TYR A 117 -5.28 -5.31 -4.07
CA TYR A 117 -5.89 -4.06 -4.47
C TYR A 117 -4.80 -3.00 -4.48
N CYS A 118 -4.77 -2.14 -5.50
CA CYS A 118 -3.80 -1.06 -5.58
C CYS A 118 -4.26 0.05 -6.51
N ILE A 119 -3.57 1.19 -6.42
CA ILE A 119 -3.63 2.25 -7.41
C ILE A 119 -2.49 2.03 -8.40
N LYS A 120 -2.85 1.99 -9.69
CA LYS A 120 -1.91 1.94 -10.81
C LYS A 120 -1.94 3.29 -11.51
N ASN A 121 -0.81 4.00 -11.50
CA ASN A 121 -0.62 5.22 -12.28
C ASN A 121 0.22 4.89 -13.51
N ILE A 122 -0.25 5.29 -14.69
CA ILE A 122 0.48 5.21 -15.95
C ILE A 122 0.80 6.63 -16.42
N PHE A 123 2.08 6.94 -16.59
CA PHE A 123 2.53 8.23 -17.11
C PHE A 123 2.47 8.22 -18.63
N ARG A 124 1.73 9.17 -19.23
CA ARG A 124 1.65 9.34 -20.68
C ARG A 124 2.14 10.72 -21.08
N VAL A 125 2.89 10.80 -22.17
CA VAL A 125 3.10 12.08 -22.85
C VAL A 125 1.77 12.48 -23.49
N ALA A 126 1.23 13.64 -23.11
CA ALA A 126 0.14 14.26 -23.83
C ALA A 126 0.62 14.45 -25.26
N SER A 127 0.05 13.71 -26.21
CA SER A 127 0.42 13.86 -27.61
C SER A 127 0.25 15.32 -28.01
N GLY A 128 1.36 16.05 -28.13
CA GLY A 128 1.45 17.17 -29.03
C GLY A 128 1.01 16.64 -30.39
N GLY A 129 0.03 17.29 -31.01
CA GLY A 129 -0.53 16.83 -32.27
C GLY A 129 0.58 16.57 -33.28
N ASP A 130 0.36 15.59 -34.16
CA ASP A 130 1.17 15.37 -35.35
C ASP A 130 1.37 16.69 -36.11
N ASP A 131 2.47 17.42 -35.86
CA ASP A 131 2.97 18.40 -36.80
C ASP A 131 3.97 17.67 -37.69
N ALA A 132 3.43 17.24 -38.83
CA ALA A 132 4.21 16.72 -39.93
C ALA A 132 5.34 17.71 -40.24
N GLY A 133 6.57 17.19 -40.22
CA GLY A 133 7.77 17.99 -40.39
C GLY A 133 7.72 18.95 -41.58
N GLU A 134 8.20 20.16 -41.34
CA GLU A 134 8.84 20.99 -42.35
C GLU A 134 10.22 21.39 -41.84
N GLU A 135 11.23 21.04 -42.63
CA GLU A 135 12.63 21.36 -42.41
C GLU A 135 12.87 22.88 -42.41
N ASP A 136 13.73 23.32 -41.49
CA ASP A 136 14.39 24.64 -41.38
C ASP A 136 14.94 25.15 -42.73
N PRO A 137 14.93 26.47 -43.01
CA PRO A 137 16.16 27.24 -42.76
C PRO A 137 15.94 28.72 -42.40
N GLY A 138 16.56 29.19 -41.31
CA GLY A 138 17.11 30.57 -41.32
C GLY A 138 17.33 31.25 -39.97
N GLU A 139 18.60 31.37 -39.58
CA GLU A 139 19.10 32.30 -38.56
C GLU A 139 18.66 33.75 -38.78
N ALA A 140 18.17 34.42 -37.72
CA ALA A 140 18.55 35.79 -37.39
C ALA A 140 18.07 36.17 -35.97
N GLU A 141 19.03 36.59 -35.14
CA GLU A 141 18.84 37.10 -33.79
C GLU A 141 17.93 38.34 -33.74
N ALA A 142 17.05 38.38 -32.74
CA ALA A 142 16.53 39.63 -32.19
C ALA A 142 16.11 39.42 -30.73
N GLU A 143 16.88 40.00 -29.81
CA GLU A 143 16.53 40.09 -28.40
C GLU A 143 15.26 40.94 -28.19
N ALA A 144 14.33 40.42 -27.40
CA ALA A 144 13.37 41.21 -26.64
C ALA A 144 13.03 40.44 -25.35
N ALA A 145 13.03 41.18 -24.25
CA ALA A 145 13.14 40.66 -22.90
C ALA A 145 11.78 40.49 -22.20
N VAL A 146 11.77 39.52 -21.29
CA VAL A 146 10.93 39.36 -20.07
C VAL A 146 9.45 39.03 -20.26
N GLU A 147 9.08 37.80 -19.89
CA GLU A 147 8.42 37.53 -18.60
C GLU A 147 8.82 36.11 -18.12
N GLU A 148 9.50 36.05 -16.98
CA GLU A 148 9.67 34.79 -16.23
C GLU A 148 8.29 34.32 -15.75
N ALA A 149 7.72 33.34 -16.44
CA ALA A 149 6.81 32.41 -15.78
C ALA A 149 7.71 31.43 -15.01
N GLY A 150 7.63 31.53 -13.67
CA GLY A 150 8.49 30.81 -12.74
C GLY A 150 8.70 29.35 -13.11
N THR A 151 9.96 28.94 -13.09
CA THR A 151 10.37 27.54 -13.06
C THR A 151 9.55 26.84 -11.98
N ILE A 152 8.67 25.92 -12.39
CA ILE A 152 8.12 24.93 -11.45
C ILE A 152 9.31 24.05 -11.10
N ASP A 153 9.77 24.18 -9.86
CA ASP A 153 10.69 23.24 -9.26
C ASP A 153 10.04 21.87 -9.38
N THR A 154 10.64 20.99 -10.19
CA THR A 154 10.28 19.58 -10.29
C THR A 154 10.62 18.96 -8.94
N GLU A 155 9.74 19.11 -7.96
CA GLU A 155 9.82 18.32 -6.74
C GLU A 155 9.67 16.87 -7.15
N VAL A 156 10.73 16.12 -6.87
CA VAL A 156 10.79 14.66 -6.98
C VAL A 156 9.63 14.10 -6.17
N ILE A 157 8.54 13.73 -6.83
CA ILE A 157 7.49 12.91 -6.23
C ILE A 157 7.79 11.46 -6.61
N ASP A 158 8.18 10.68 -5.60
CA ASP A 158 8.21 9.21 -5.62
C ASP A 158 9.21 8.50 -6.55
N GLY A 159 10.43 9.03 -6.68
CA GLY A 159 11.60 8.22 -7.04
C GLY A 159 11.79 7.88 -8.53
N ILE A 160 10.92 8.37 -9.42
CA ILE A 160 11.15 8.31 -10.87
C ILE A 160 11.67 9.68 -11.32
N ALA A 161 12.99 9.86 -11.29
CA ALA A 161 13.61 11.02 -11.95
C ALA A 161 13.68 10.74 -13.46
N ARG A 162 12.88 11.43 -14.26
CA ARG A 162 13.07 11.48 -15.71
C ARG A 162 13.44 12.88 -16.15
N ASP A 163 14.40 12.92 -17.05
CA ASP A 163 14.80 14.09 -17.83
C ASP A 163 13.67 14.38 -18.81
N ALA A 164 12.68 15.17 -18.38
CA ALA A 164 11.67 15.69 -19.27
C ALA A 164 12.36 16.63 -20.25
N GLY A 165 12.32 16.31 -21.55
CA GLY A 165 12.67 17.30 -22.57
C GLY A 165 11.81 18.55 -22.36
N GLU A 166 12.40 19.73 -22.52
CA GLU A 166 11.67 20.99 -22.39
C GLU A 166 10.43 20.99 -23.29
N GLY A 167 9.23 21.00 -22.70
CA GLY A 167 7.96 21.17 -23.42
C GLY A 167 7.03 19.95 -23.52
N GLU A 168 7.37 18.81 -22.93
CA GLU A 168 6.44 17.65 -22.87
C GLU A 168 5.46 17.79 -21.69
N GLU A 169 4.16 17.88 -21.99
CA GLU A 169 3.11 17.80 -20.98
C GLU A 169 2.79 16.33 -20.71
N TYR A 170 2.82 15.92 -19.44
CA TYR A 170 2.47 14.54 -19.03
C TYR A 170 1.06 14.50 -18.46
N VAL A 171 0.33 13.42 -18.77
CA VAL A 171 -0.97 13.10 -18.20
C VAL A 171 -0.84 11.81 -17.41
N ASP A 172 -1.23 11.87 -16.14
CA ASP A 172 -1.37 10.69 -15.29
C ASP A 172 -2.70 9.98 -15.56
N GLU A 173 -2.62 8.70 -15.88
CA GLU A 173 -3.78 7.82 -15.93
C GLU A 173 -3.85 6.95 -14.67
N TYR A 174 -4.85 7.22 -13.81
CA TYR A 174 -5.02 6.49 -12.57
C TYR A 174 -6.07 5.38 -12.72
N TYR A 175 -5.70 4.18 -12.26
CA TYR A 175 -6.56 3.01 -12.24
C TYR A 175 -6.68 2.44 -10.83
N LEU A 176 -7.90 2.09 -10.41
CA LEU A 176 -8.12 1.20 -9.27
C LEU A 176 -8.12 -0.24 -9.77
N VAL A 177 -7.19 -1.04 -9.28
CA VAL A 177 -6.96 -2.41 -9.77
C VAL A 177 -7.22 -3.42 -8.66
N LYS A 178 -7.83 -4.55 -9.04
CA LYS A 178 -7.83 -5.78 -8.26
C LYS A 178 -7.19 -6.89 -9.08
N MET A 179 -6.19 -7.56 -8.54
CA MET A 179 -5.45 -8.63 -9.24
C MET A 179 -5.03 -9.76 -8.29
N ASN A 180 -4.60 -10.89 -8.84
CA ASN A 180 -3.97 -11.96 -8.05
C ASN A 180 -2.43 -11.84 -8.04
N LEU A 181 -1.77 -12.74 -7.33
CA LEU A 181 -0.30 -12.82 -7.23
C LEU A 181 0.41 -13.19 -8.54
N GLN A 182 -0.33 -13.55 -9.59
CA GLN A 182 0.18 -13.79 -10.94
C GLN A 182 0.02 -12.57 -11.84
N GLY A 183 -0.55 -11.46 -11.34
CA GLY A 183 -0.82 -10.24 -12.11
C GLY A 183 -2.08 -10.30 -12.96
N GLU A 184 -2.93 -11.33 -12.80
CA GLU A 184 -4.19 -11.41 -13.52
C GLU A 184 -5.19 -10.45 -12.89
N GLU A 185 -5.59 -9.42 -13.63
CA GLU A 185 -6.55 -8.41 -13.18
C GLU A 185 -7.98 -8.97 -13.20
N ALA A 186 -8.64 -8.94 -12.04
CA ALA A 186 -10.08 -9.15 -11.93
C ALA A 186 -10.85 -7.90 -12.42
N PHE A 187 -10.32 -6.71 -12.13
CA PHE A 187 -10.76 -5.44 -12.72
C PHE A 187 -9.62 -4.42 -12.75
N SER A 188 -9.72 -3.44 -13.65
CA SER A 188 -8.90 -2.23 -13.70
C SER A 188 -9.78 -1.07 -14.14
N ILE A 189 -10.15 -0.21 -13.19
CA ILE A 189 -11.15 0.85 -13.40
C ILE A 189 -10.43 2.17 -13.60
N PHE A 190 -10.64 2.80 -14.76
CA PHE A 190 -10.05 4.09 -15.08
C PHE A 190 -10.73 5.21 -14.29
N LEU A 191 -10.02 5.77 -13.31
CA LEU A 191 -10.57 6.72 -12.35
C LEU A 191 -10.81 8.11 -12.96
N ASN A 192 -9.98 8.52 -13.92
CA ASN A 192 -10.07 9.85 -14.56
C ASN A 192 -11.40 10.07 -15.30
N GLU A 193 -12.08 9.01 -15.72
CA GLU A 193 -13.34 9.07 -16.47
C GLU A 193 -14.59 8.77 -15.63
N LEU A 194 -14.43 8.48 -14.34
CA LEU A 194 -15.60 8.27 -13.48
C LEU A 194 -16.35 9.60 -13.29
N PRO A 195 -17.65 9.70 -13.62
CA PRO A 195 -18.41 10.95 -13.52
C PRO A 195 -18.40 11.56 -12.12
N GLU A 196 -18.37 10.73 -11.08
CA GLU A 196 -18.28 11.15 -9.69
C GLU A 196 -16.91 11.77 -9.37
N ILE A 197 -15.83 11.27 -9.99
CA ILE A 197 -14.48 11.79 -9.80
C ILE A 197 -14.27 13.07 -10.61
N GLN A 198 -14.78 13.15 -11.85
CA GLN A 198 -14.69 14.37 -12.66
C GLN A 198 -15.33 15.57 -11.95
N LYS A 199 -16.46 15.36 -11.26
CA LYS A 199 -17.08 16.40 -10.43
C LYS A 199 -16.17 16.83 -9.28
N LEU A 200 -15.50 15.89 -8.62
CA LEU A 200 -14.55 16.22 -7.56
C LEU A 200 -13.36 17.01 -8.11
N GLN A 201 -12.85 16.66 -9.30
CA GLN A 201 -11.80 17.40 -9.98
C GLN A 201 -12.24 18.82 -10.35
N GLU A 202 -13.47 19.02 -10.82
CA GLU A 202 -14.02 20.36 -11.07
C GLU A 202 -14.08 21.20 -9.79
N GLU A 203 -14.38 20.59 -8.64
CA GLU A 203 -14.40 21.25 -7.34
C GLU A 203 -12.99 21.60 -6.82
N THR A 204 -12.01 20.71 -6.99
CA THR A 204 -10.64 20.88 -6.45
C THR A 204 -9.69 21.61 -7.39
N GLY A 205 -9.99 21.64 -8.69
CA GLY A 205 -9.14 22.25 -9.73
C GLY A 205 -7.95 21.39 -10.18
N TYR A 206 -7.74 20.22 -9.59
CA TYR A 206 -6.70 19.26 -9.96
C TYR A 206 -7.14 17.82 -9.61
N PHE A 207 -6.56 16.83 -10.30
CA PHE A 207 -6.81 15.41 -10.06
C PHE A 207 -5.53 14.69 -9.66
N TYR A 208 -5.54 14.09 -8.47
CA TYR A 208 -4.42 13.30 -7.95
C TYR A 208 -4.95 12.19 -7.04
N VAL A 209 -4.36 10.99 -7.13
CA VAL A 209 -4.68 9.86 -6.25
C VAL A 209 -3.51 9.61 -5.30
N GLY A 210 -3.67 9.99 -4.04
CA GLY A 210 -2.57 9.97 -3.08
C GLY A 210 -2.31 8.60 -2.46
N ASN A 211 -3.35 7.97 -1.90
CA ASN A 211 -3.20 6.66 -1.24
C ASN A 211 -4.53 5.89 -1.29
N MET A 212 -4.44 4.58 -1.05
CA MET A 212 -5.57 3.68 -0.91
C MET A 212 -5.45 2.88 0.38
N ILE A 213 -6.58 2.62 1.00
CA ILE A 213 -6.66 1.86 2.22
C ILE A 213 -7.72 0.78 2.06
N LEU A 214 -7.36 -0.45 2.37
CA LEU A 214 -8.23 -1.61 2.33
C LEU A 214 -8.84 -1.89 3.72
N ASP A 215 -10.15 -1.73 3.85
CA ASP A 215 -10.93 -2.29 4.96
C ASP A 215 -11.36 -3.70 4.59
N LYS A 216 -10.58 -4.69 5.04
CA LYS A 216 -10.77 -6.09 4.66
C LYS A 216 -12.22 -6.54 4.83
N GLY A 217 -12.77 -7.09 3.75
CA GLY A 217 -14.14 -7.59 3.71
C GLY A 217 -15.23 -6.52 3.73
N LYS A 218 -14.90 -5.22 3.63
CA LYS A 218 -15.88 -4.13 3.74
C LYS A 218 -15.81 -3.11 2.60
N ALA A 219 -14.66 -2.49 2.34
CA ALA A 219 -14.55 -1.36 1.42
C ALA A 219 -13.10 -1.00 1.08
N LEU A 220 -12.95 -0.21 0.02
CA LEU A 220 -11.74 0.50 -0.32
C LEU A 220 -11.96 1.99 -0.06
N TYR A 221 -10.95 2.66 0.49
CA TYR A 221 -10.96 4.10 0.70
C TYR A 221 -9.79 4.73 -0.05
N LEU A 222 -10.08 5.71 -0.89
CA LEU A 222 -9.07 6.40 -1.70
C LEU A 222 -9.01 7.87 -1.29
N ILE A 223 -7.80 8.41 -1.27
CA ILE A 223 -7.56 9.84 -1.09
C ILE A 223 -7.43 10.46 -2.48
N LEU A 224 -8.47 11.17 -2.92
CA LEU A 224 -8.56 11.83 -4.22
C LEU A 224 -8.53 13.34 -4.01
N SER A 225 -7.47 14.01 -4.46
CA SER A 225 -7.29 15.46 -4.36
C SER A 225 -7.67 16.01 -2.97
N GLY A 226 -7.14 15.36 -1.92
CA GLY A 226 -7.38 15.72 -0.51
C GLY A 226 -8.75 15.32 0.08
N LYS A 227 -9.63 14.69 -0.70
CA LYS A 227 -10.93 14.18 -0.27
C LYS A 227 -10.87 12.66 -0.10
N LEU A 228 -11.46 12.13 0.98
CA LEU A 228 -11.60 10.70 1.19
C LEU A 228 -12.87 10.19 0.52
N VAL A 229 -12.73 9.23 -0.38
CA VAL A 229 -13.87 8.58 -1.04
C VAL A 229 -13.89 7.09 -0.76
N ARG A 230 -15.05 6.48 -0.91
CA ARG A 230 -15.30 5.07 -0.65
C ARG A 230 -15.71 4.36 -1.93
N PHE A 231 -15.12 3.20 -2.12
CA PHE A 231 -15.49 2.19 -3.11
C PHE A 231 -15.89 0.89 -2.40
N ASP A 232 -16.71 0.07 -3.04
CA ASP A 232 -16.87 -1.33 -2.63
C ASP A 232 -15.67 -2.17 -3.10
N LEU A 233 -15.62 -3.44 -2.68
CA LEU A 233 -14.53 -4.36 -3.05
C LEU A 233 -14.57 -4.81 -4.52
N GLU A 234 -15.64 -4.43 -5.23
CA GLU A 234 -15.86 -4.71 -6.65
C GLU A 234 -15.50 -3.49 -7.51
N GLY A 235 -14.98 -2.43 -6.88
CA GLY A 235 -14.49 -1.23 -7.52
C GLY A 235 -15.57 -0.22 -7.89
N ASN A 236 -16.80 -0.37 -7.41
CA ASN A 236 -17.85 0.62 -7.66
C ASN A 236 -17.73 1.79 -6.68
N PHE A 237 -17.86 3.01 -7.19
CA PHE A 237 -17.90 4.21 -6.35
C PHE A 237 -19.16 4.20 -5.47
N VAL A 238 -18.99 4.44 -4.17
CA VAL A 238 -20.08 4.44 -3.19
C VAL A 238 -20.40 5.85 -2.70
N GLY A 239 -19.39 6.69 -2.49
CA GLY A 239 -19.59 8.06 -2.02
C GLY A 239 -18.35 8.69 -1.39
N GLN A 240 -18.47 9.97 -1.04
CA GLN A 240 -17.43 10.71 -0.33
C GLN A 240 -17.65 10.67 1.19
N ILE A 241 -16.56 10.56 1.95
CA ILE A 241 -16.54 10.73 3.40
C ILE A 241 -16.22 12.20 3.71
N GLN A 242 -17.12 12.86 4.44
CA GLN A 242 -16.90 14.24 4.87
C GLN A 242 -16.15 14.29 6.20
N SER A 243 -15.21 15.23 6.31
CA SER A 243 -14.58 15.57 7.58
C SER A 243 -15.39 16.64 8.30
N GLU A 244 -15.56 16.50 9.62
CA GLU A 244 -16.15 17.55 10.46
C GLU A 244 -15.18 18.74 10.66
N GLU A 245 -13.89 18.56 10.40
CA GLU A 245 -12.82 19.52 10.66
C GLU A 245 -12.38 20.34 9.42
N GLY A 246 -13.12 20.25 8.31
CA GLY A 246 -12.88 21.03 7.08
C GLY A 246 -12.13 20.30 5.96
N GLU A 247 -11.81 21.03 4.89
CA GLU A 247 -11.14 20.50 3.69
C GLU A 247 -9.66 20.20 3.93
N GLY A 248 -9.08 19.31 3.13
CA GLY A 248 -7.66 18.95 3.18
C GLY A 248 -7.26 18.10 4.38
N GLN A 249 -8.19 17.65 5.23
CA GLN A 249 -7.90 16.87 6.45
C GLN A 249 -7.37 15.45 6.19
N PHE A 250 -7.52 14.96 4.96
CA PHE A 250 -7.05 13.63 4.58
C PHE A 250 -5.71 13.67 3.83
N GLU A 251 -5.22 14.86 3.48
CA GLU A 251 -3.92 15.04 2.83
C GLU A 251 -2.79 14.60 3.76
N SER A 252 -1.83 13.88 3.19
CA SER A 252 -0.57 13.46 3.85
C SER A 252 -0.73 12.73 5.19
N ALA A 253 -1.89 12.11 5.41
CA ALA A 253 -2.11 11.27 6.58
C ALA A 253 -1.76 9.80 6.27
N ASP A 254 -1.05 9.16 7.19
CA ASP A 254 -0.92 7.71 7.22
C ASP A 254 -2.13 7.10 7.93
N TYR A 255 -2.66 6.00 7.38
CA TYR A 255 -3.84 5.37 7.95
C TYR A 255 -3.52 3.98 8.47
N ILE A 256 -3.88 3.74 9.73
CA ILE A 256 -3.65 2.48 10.41
C ILE A 256 -5.01 1.88 10.76
N ASN A 257 -5.25 0.66 10.29
CA ASN A 257 -6.40 -0.14 10.70
C ASN A 257 -6.12 -0.75 12.09
N LEU A 258 -7.02 -0.53 13.04
CA LEU A 258 -6.94 -1.08 14.38
C LEU A 258 -7.61 -2.45 14.43
N SER A 259 -7.25 -3.26 15.41
CA SER A 259 -7.77 -4.63 15.55
C SER A 259 -9.27 -4.71 15.83
N ASP A 260 -9.90 -3.62 16.25
CA ASP A 260 -11.35 -3.49 16.42
C ASP A 260 -12.07 -3.03 15.12
N GLY A 261 -11.32 -2.86 14.02
CA GLY A 261 -11.82 -2.40 12.73
C GLY A 261 -12.03 -0.89 12.64
N SER A 262 -11.64 -0.13 13.67
CA SER A 262 -11.55 1.32 13.61
C SER A 262 -10.23 1.77 12.96
N TRP A 263 -10.12 3.07 12.66
CA TRP A 263 -9.07 3.63 11.83
C TRP A 263 -8.46 4.82 12.55
N VAL A 264 -7.13 4.93 12.47
CA VAL A 264 -6.40 6.11 12.94
C VAL A 264 -5.71 6.74 11.75
N ALA A 265 -6.00 8.02 11.52
CA ALA A 265 -5.23 8.86 10.63
C ALA A 265 -4.13 9.54 11.46
N VAL A 266 -2.87 9.32 11.09
CA VAL A 266 -1.70 9.95 11.72
C VAL A 266 -1.13 10.96 10.75
N ARG A 267 -0.96 12.19 11.21
CA ARG A 267 -0.31 13.26 10.45
C ARG A 267 1.05 13.54 11.07
N THR A 268 2.10 13.44 10.27
CA THR A 268 3.40 13.98 10.63
C THR A 268 3.41 15.48 10.33
N GLN A 269 3.57 16.29 11.37
CA GLN A 269 3.82 17.74 11.24
C GLN A 269 5.28 18.01 10.90
#